data_AF-A0A6J4LM88-F1
#
_entry.id   AF-A0A6J4LM88-F1
#
_cell.length_a   1.000
_cell.length_b   1.000
_cell.length_c   1.000
_cell.angle_alpha   90.00
_cell.angle_beta   90.00
_cell.angle_gamma   90.00
#
_symmetry.space_group_name_H-M   'P 1'
#
loop_
_entity.id
_entity.type
_entity.pdbx_description
1 polymer ?
#
loop_
_entity_poly.entity_id
_entity_poly.type
_entity_poly.pdbx_seq_one_letter_code
_entity_poly.pdbx_strand_id
1 'polypeptide(L)'
;MKPIRRSIPVVLAVLAAAGAPARPALAPVPAAGPPVVRTHTPIAVALDSIFDDTLFANAHWGVLVKSMRTGETVYARNAGRMFVPASNMKIVTAAAALEALGPEYRYRTRVAAAGPVSGGVLRGDLVVLGGGDPSISEHMMGDVRTVFRAWADSLRARGVTRVTGSVVGNDDVFDDVPYGRGWAWDDMDAPYSAEVGGLMMNEGFVTVRAEPAGGPAARVTVRPAAGGWVDVTGTVAVGAADSQATFRVVRADEGGGLTVSGSIPADTAFVEESIAIRNNTAFFAAALRQALVEAGIRVDGGAYDADQRDGAAPTHTVLFTHTSPPMAEILAAFMKPSQNQIGEVLLKTLGAELRGTGSARAGVAVVDSLARAWGMPPRLLAQADGSGLSRYNLVAPAFLVALLERESRSPHAQVFTASLPVAGRDGTLSSRMRGTPAEANLRAKTGTLSGVRALSGYFTTAAGEPMVFSILSNHHTVSSRDVDRVAEAAIMRLI
;
A
#
# COMPACT_ATOMS: atom_id res chain seq x y z
N MET A 1 55.90 9.22 -4.71
CA MET A 1 55.95 10.29 -3.69
C MET A 1 54.85 10.02 -2.67
N LYS A 2 55.20 9.82 -1.39
CA LYS A 2 54.28 9.59 -0.26
C LYS A 2 53.63 10.92 0.18
N PRO A 3 52.35 10.98 0.56
CA PRO A 3 51.80 12.14 1.24
C PRO A 3 52.10 12.08 2.75
N ILE A 4 52.55 13.23 3.26
CA ILE A 4 52.97 13.51 4.63
C ILE A 4 51.72 13.67 5.51
N ARG A 5 51.61 12.88 6.58
CA ARG A 5 50.62 13.10 7.66
C ARG A 5 51.12 14.23 8.56
N ARG A 6 50.32 15.29 8.72
CA ARG A 6 50.52 16.31 9.77
C ARG A 6 49.69 15.93 11.01
N SER A 7 50.38 15.73 12.12
CA SER A 7 49.84 15.49 13.46
C SER A 7 49.41 16.81 14.08
N ILE A 8 48.18 16.90 14.60
CA ILE A 8 47.70 18.01 15.45
C ILE A 8 47.73 17.51 16.91
N PRO A 9 48.26 18.26 17.88
CA PRO A 9 48.29 17.83 19.28
C PRO A 9 46.90 18.02 19.91
N VAL A 10 46.40 16.97 20.56
CA VAL A 10 45.21 17.04 21.42
C VAL A 10 45.68 17.48 22.81
N VAL A 11 45.27 18.68 23.23
CA VAL A 11 45.42 19.16 24.61
C VAL A 11 44.28 18.56 25.43
N LEU A 12 44.62 17.72 26.41
CA LEU A 12 43.68 17.15 27.36
C LEU A 12 43.41 18.17 28.48
N ALA A 13 42.25 18.82 28.45
CA ALA A 13 41.77 19.64 29.56
C ALA A 13 41.04 18.76 30.58
N VAL A 14 41.64 18.59 31.76
CA VAL A 14 41.00 17.96 32.92
C VAL A 14 40.06 18.98 33.56
N LEU A 15 38.75 18.83 33.37
CA LEU A 15 37.74 19.51 34.18
C LEU A 15 37.41 18.66 35.40
N ALA A 16 37.66 19.21 36.59
CA ALA A 16 37.21 18.65 37.86
C ALA A 16 35.66 18.69 37.94
N ALA A 17 35.04 17.54 38.12
CA ALA A 17 33.61 17.41 38.34
C ALA A 17 33.26 17.84 39.78
N ALA A 18 32.65 19.00 39.95
CA ALA A 18 31.97 19.37 41.18
C ALA A 18 30.66 18.57 41.28
N GLY A 19 30.46 17.88 42.41
CA GLY A 19 29.32 17.01 42.65
C GLY A 19 27.98 17.74 42.61
N ALA A 20 27.10 17.30 41.71
CA ALA A 20 25.68 17.66 41.74
C ALA A 20 24.97 16.87 42.87
N PRO A 21 23.99 17.45 43.57
CA PRO A 21 23.25 16.75 44.61
C PRO A 21 22.46 15.57 44.02
N ALA A 22 22.52 14.43 44.70
CA ALA A 22 21.77 13.24 44.33
C ALA A 22 20.27 13.55 44.25
N ARG A 23 19.68 13.40 43.06
CA ARG A 23 18.23 13.39 42.89
C ARG A 23 17.65 12.21 43.68
N PRO A 24 16.54 12.38 44.42
CA PRO A 24 15.91 11.27 45.10
C PRO A 24 15.52 10.21 44.07
N ALA A 25 15.92 8.97 44.31
CA ALA A 25 15.48 7.84 43.51
C ALA A 25 13.96 7.77 43.58
N LEU A 26 13.30 8.05 42.44
CA LEU A 26 11.88 7.79 42.28
C LEU A 26 11.68 6.29 42.47
N ALA A 27 10.91 5.92 43.50
CA ALA A 27 10.48 4.55 43.71
C ALA A 27 9.83 4.02 42.41
N PRO A 28 10.09 2.76 42.02
CA PRO A 28 9.45 2.19 40.85
C PRO A 28 7.93 2.26 41.04
N VAL A 29 7.27 3.03 40.18
CA VAL A 29 5.81 2.98 40.05
C VAL A 29 5.48 1.54 39.66
N PRO A 30 4.67 0.80 40.44
CA PRO A 30 4.28 -0.54 40.04
C PRO A 30 3.61 -0.43 38.68
N ALA A 31 4.08 -1.23 37.72
CA ALA A 31 3.41 -1.39 36.45
C ALA A 31 2.03 -1.99 36.71
N ALA A 32 1.03 -1.13 36.93
CA ALA A 32 -0.35 -1.52 36.84
C ALA A 32 -0.55 -2.01 35.40
N GLY A 33 -0.62 -3.33 35.23
CA GLY A 33 -1.25 -3.89 34.04
C GLY A 33 -2.62 -3.23 33.87
N PRO A 34 -3.12 -3.07 32.63
CA PRO A 34 -4.44 -2.49 32.43
C PRO A 34 -5.42 -3.26 33.32
N PRO A 35 -6.29 -2.56 34.08
CA PRO A 35 -7.27 -3.25 34.90
C PRO A 35 -8.07 -4.15 33.98
N VAL A 36 -8.08 -5.46 34.28
CA VAL A 36 -9.00 -6.39 33.66
C VAL A 36 -10.37 -6.05 34.24
N VAL A 37 -10.99 -5.01 33.70
CA VAL A 37 -12.39 -4.72 34.00
C VAL A 37 -13.19 -5.75 33.22
N ARG A 38 -13.42 -6.92 33.83
CA ARG A 38 -14.58 -7.74 33.46
C ARG A 38 -15.79 -6.98 33.97
N THR A 39 -16.27 -6.02 33.19
CA THR A 39 -17.62 -5.50 33.40
C THR A 39 -18.55 -6.68 33.17
N HIS A 40 -19.15 -7.23 34.22
CA HIS A 40 -20.23 -8.21 34.12
C HIS A 40 -21.51 -7.54 33.61
N THR A 41 -21.42 -6.75 32.54
CA THR A 41 -22.57 -6.18 31.87
C THR A 41 -23.19 -7.24 30.97
N PRO A 42 -24.51 -7.23 30.79
CA PRO A 42 -25.18 -8.16 29.87
C PRO A 42 -24.55 -8.16 28.46
N ILE A 43 -24.07 -7.00 27.99
CA ILE A 43 -23.40 -6.89 26.69
C ILE A 43 -22.03 -7.60 26.67
N ALA A 44 -21.22 -7.48 27.71
CA ALA A 44 -19.93 -8.17 27.76
C ALA A 44 -20.10 -9.69 27.79
N VAL A 45 -21.08 -10.20 28.54
CA VAL A 45 -21.41 -11.64 28.56
C VAL A 45 -21.89 -12.12 27.19
N ALA A 46 -22.73 -11.34 26.50
CA ALA A 46 -23.18 -11.67 25.16
C ALA A 46 -22.04 -11.72 24.14
N LEU A 47 -21.07 -10.78 24.24
CA LEU A 47 -19.89 -10.76 23.39
C LEU A 47 -18.93 -11.91 23.70
N ASP A 48 -18.71 -12.22 24.98
CA ASP A 48 -17.91 -13.40 25.37
C ASP A 48 -18.50 -14.67 24.79
N SER A 49 -19.82 -14.88 24.85
CA SER A 49 -20.48 -16.03 24.24
C SER A 49 -20.28 -16.13 22.72
N ILE A 50 -20.12 -15.00 22.02
CA ILE A 50 -19.85 -14.98 20.57
C ILE A 50 -18.40 -15.41 20.28
N PHE A 51 -17.45 -14.93 21.08
CA PHE A 51 -16.02 -15.20 20.87
C PHE A 51 -15.53 -16.52 21.49
N ASP A 52 -16.30 -17.11 22.41
CA ASP A 52 -16.01 -18.41 23.06
C ASP A 52 -16.70 -19.61 22.38
N ASP A 53 -17.36 -19.39 21.24
CA ASP A 53 -17.92 -20.47 20.44
C ASP A 53 -16.82 -21.50 20.07
N THR A 54 -17.09 -22.77 20.35
CA THR A 54 -16.13 -23.87 20.21
C THR A 54 -15.69 -24.09 18.77
N LEU A 55 -16.45 -23.63 17.78
CA LEU A 55 -16.04 -23.58 16.38
C LEU A 55 -14.75 -22.75 16.19
N PHE A 56 -14.49 -21.78 17.06
CA PHE A 56 -13.34 -20.87 17.01
C PHE A 56 -12.31 -21.18 18.11
N ALA A 57 -12.29 -22.38 18.68
CA ALA A 57 -11.39 -22.74 19.79
C ALA A 57 -9.90 -22.51 19.50
N ASN A 58 -9.47 -22.61 18.25
CA ASN A 58 -8.07 -22.33 17.83
C ASN A 58 -7.81 -20.84 17.55
N ALA A 59 -8.85 -20.02 17.42
CA ALA A 59 -8.70 -18.62 17.09
C ALA A 59 -8.25 -17.82 18.32
N HIS A 60 -7.22 -17.01 18.14
CA HIS A 60 -6.83 -15.99 19.11
C HIS A 60 -7.55 -14.69 18.79
N TRP A 61 -8.42 -14.24 19.70
CA TRP A 61 -9.21 -13.00 19.54
C TRP A 61 -8.64 -11.84 20.34
N GLY A 62 -8.45 -10.70 19.69
CA GLY A 62 -8.12 -9.41 20.29
C GLY A 62 -9.22 -8.40 19.99
N VAL A 63 -9.91 -7.94 21.02
CA VAL A 63 -11.06 -7.04 20.89
C VAL A 63 -10.93 -5.87 21.85
N LEU A 64 -11.22 -4.67 21.37
CA LEU A 64 -11.44 -3.49 22.20
C LEU A 64 -12.54 -2.64 21.59
N VAL A 65 -13.50 -2.22 22.42
CA VAL A 65 -14.62 -1.35 22.05
C VAL A 65 -14.73 -0.23 23.09
N LYS A 66 -14.75 1.03 22.64
CA LYS A 66 -14.86 2.20 23.52
C LYS A 66 -15.91 3.19 23.02
N SER A 67 -16.57 3.85 23.97
CA SER A 67 -17.35 5.06 23.73
C SER A 67 -16.41 6.22 23.44
N MET A 68 -16.59 6.90 22.31
CA MET A 68 -15.78 8.07 21.95
C MET A 68 -16.21 9.33 22.71
N ARG A 69 -17.45 9.35 23.22
CA ARG A 69 -17.99 10.47 24.00
C ARG A 69 -17.46 10.47 25.43
N THR A 70 -17.48 9.32 26.10
CA THR A 70 -17.11 9.20 27.51
C THR A 70 -15.69 8.67 27.72
N GLY A 71 -15.12 7.99 26.72
CA GLY A 71 -13.86 7.26 26.84
C GLY A 71 -14.00 5.90 27.54
N GLU A 72 -15.21 5.51 27.95
CA GLU A 72 -15.47 4.26 28.65
C GLU A 72 -15.21 3.05 27.75
N THR A 73 -14.54 2.03 28.30
CA THR A 73 -14.38 0.74 27.65
C THR A 73 -15.64 -0.09 27.84
N VAL A 74 -16.34 -0.37 26.75
CA VAL A 74 -17.55 -1.21 26.74
C VAL A 74 -17.19 -2.69 26.74
N TYR A 75 -16.13 -3.07 26.04
CA TYR A 75 -15.65 -4.45 26.00
C TYR A 75 -14.16 -4.51 25.68
N ALA A 76 -13.45 -5.43 26.33
CA ALA A 76 -12.04 -5.68 26.07
C ALA A 76 -11.70 -7.18 26.24
N ARG A 77 -11.03 -7.74 25.24
CA ARG A 77 -10.48 -9.11 25.25
C ARG A 77 -9.09 -9.05 24.64
N ASN A 78 -8.05 -9.44 25.40
CA ASN A 78 -6.66 -9.42 24.93
C ASN A 78 -6.22 -8.09 24.30
N ALA A 79 -6.79 -6.96 24.75
CA ALA A 79 -6.63 -5.66 24.08
C ALA A 79 -5.17 -5.16 24.02
N GLY A 80 -4.31 -5.60 24.96
CA GLY A 80 -2.88 -5.27 24.99
C GLY A 80 -1.96 -6.37 24.43
N ARG A 81 -2.50 -7.42 23.81
CA ARG A 81 -1.71 -8.49 23.18
C ARG A 81 -1.46 -8.16 21.71
N MET A 82 -0.34 -8.68 21.19
CA MET A 82 0.11 -8.43 19.83
C MET A 82 -0.52 -9.42 18.85
N PHE A 83 -1.01 -8.92 17.73
CA PHE A 83 -1.63 -9.70 16.65
C PHE A 83 -1.00 -9.32 15.30
N VAL A 84 -0.94 -10.25 14.37
CA VAL A 84 -0.71 -9.92 12.96
C VAL A 84 -1.97 -9.21 12.44
N PRO A 85 -1.91 -7.93 12.02
CA PRO A 85 -3.11 -7.15 11.71
C PRO A 85 -3.64 -7.36 10.30
N ALA A 86 -2.85 -7.99 9.41
CA ALA A 86 -3.05 -7.85 7.99
C ALA A 86 -3.20 -6.35 7.59
N SER A 87 -4.09 -6.04 6.66
CA SER A 87 -4.32 -4.67 6.16
C SER A 87 -4.82 -3.64 7.19
N ASN A 88 -5.05 -3.99 8.45
CA ASN A 88 -5.25 -2.98 9.49
C ASN A 88 -3.97 -2.20 9.79
N MET A 89 -2.78 -2.67 9.36
CA MET A 89 -1.56 -1.85 9.36
C MET A 89 -1.69 -0.58 8.52
N LYS A 90 -2.54 -0.60 7.49
CA LYS A 90 -2.82 0.59 6.66
C LYS A 90 -3.40 1.76 7.45
N ILE A 91 -4.10 1.50 8.56
CA ILE A 91 -4.56 2.54 9.50
C ILE A 91 -3.36 3.32 10.04
N VAL A 92 -2.29 2.61 10.42
CA VAL A 92 -1.04 3.20 10.95
C VAL A 92 -0.34 4.02 9.88
N THR A 93 -0.14 3.44 8.69
CA THR A 93 0.51 4.10 7.56
C THR A 93 -0.26 5.33 7.09
N ALA A 94 -1.60 5.25 7.00
CA ALA A 94 -2.45 6.36 6.59
C ALA A 94 -2.42 7.52 7.59
N ALA A 95 -2.49 7.22 8.89
CA ALA A 95 -2.40 8.23 9.95
C ALA A 95 -1.03 8.94 9.93
N ALA A 96 0.06 8.18 9.79
CA ALA A 96 1.40 8.73 9.70
C ALA A 96 1.59 9.61 8.44
N ALA A 97 1.11 9.16 7.28
CA ALA A 97 1.16 9.92 6.04
C ALA A 97 0.38 11.23 6.12
N LEU A 98 -0.85 11.21 6.66
CA LEU A 98 -1.65 12.41 6.85
C LEU A 98 -1.01 13.40 7.81
N GLU A 99 -0.49 12.92 8.95
CA GLU A 99 0.17 13.80 9.93
C GLU A 99 1.41 14.47 9.34
N ALA A 100 2.26 13.69 8.67
CA ALA A 100 3.57 14.14 8.23
C ALA A 100 3.52 15.00 6.96
N LEU A 101 2.66 14.64 6.01
CA LEU A 101 2.63 15.21 4.67
C LEU A 101 1.41 16.11 4.44
N GLY A 102 0.32 15.86 5.15
CA GLY A 102 -0.95 16.59 4.99
C GLY A 102 -1.80 16.12 3.81
N PRO A 103 -3.10 16.47 3.79
CA PRO A 103 -4.04 16.01 2.76
C PRO A 103 -3.79 16.59 1.37
N GLU A 104 -3.08 17.73 1.29
CA GLU A 104 -2.76 18.43 0.04
C GLU A 104 -1.40 18.05 -0.55
N TYR A 105 -0.65 17.13 0.09
CA TYR A 105 0.60 16.64 -0.45
C TYR A 105 0.37 16.03 -1.84
N ARG A 106 1.30 16.30 -2.75
CA ARG A 106 1.28 15.79 -4.11
C ARG A 106 2.66 15.32 -4.50
N TYR A 107 2.72 14.13 -5.10
CA TYR A 107 3.92 13.59 -5.69
C TYR A 107 4.31 14.36 -6.95
N ARG A 108 5.60 14.41 -7.23
CA ARG A 108 6.17 15.12 -8.39
C ARG A 108 7.04 14.19 -9.21
N THR A 109 6.58 13.86 -10.40
CA THR A 109 7.35 13.09 -11.39
C THR A 109 7.90 14.05 -12.43
N ARG A 110 9.22 14.10 -12.62
CA ARG A 110 9.85 15.08 -13.52
C ARG A 110 10.28 14.40 -14.81
N VAL A 111 9.94 15.01 -15.94
CA VAL A 111 10.39 14.56 -17.26
C VAL A 111 11.49 15.50 -17.74
N ALA A 112 12.65 14.95 -18.07
CA ALA A 112 13.88 15.68 -18.33
C ALA A 112 14.56 15.23 -19.63
N ALA A 113 15.34 16.13 -20.21
CA ALA A 113 16.18 15.87 -21.38
C ALA A 113 17.63 15.65 -20.94
N ALA A 114 18.20 14.49 -21.26
CA ALA A 114 19.63 14.20 -21.13
C ALA A 114 20.36 14.48 -22.44
N GLY A 115 20.33 15.75 -22.86
CA GLY A 115 20.91 16.22 -24.12
C GLY A 115 20.24 17.49 -24.63
N PRO A 116 20.82 18.17 -25.63
CA PRO A 116 20.25 19.40 -26.16
C PRO A 116 18.98 19.14 -26.97
N VAL A 117 17.99 20.01 -26.80
CA VAL A 117 16.78 20.07 -27.64
C VAL A 117 16.94 21.19 -28.65
N SER A 118 17.00 20.86 -29.95
CA SER A 118 17.15 21.85 -31.02
C SER A 118 16.53 21.36 -32.33
N GLY A 119 15.79 22.25 -33.02
CA GLY A 119 15.07 21.92 -34.25
C GLY A 119 14.00 20.84 -34.04
N GLY A 120 13.42 20.77 -32.83
CA GLY A 120 12.47 19.75 -32.42
C GLY A 120 13.04 18.36 -32.14
N VAL A 121 14.37 18.23 -32.14
CA VAL A 121 15.05 16.96 -31.85
C VAL A 121 15.75 17.05 -30.50
N LEU A 122 15.39 16.16 -29.58
CA LEU A 122 16.19 15.84 -28.38
C LEU A 122 17.32 14.90 -28.79
N ARG A 123 18.56 15.42 -28.77
CA ARG A 123 19.77 14.65 -29.06
C ARG A 123 20.30 13.98 -27.80
N GLY A 124 19.63 12.91 -27.39
CA GLY A 124 19.92 12.18 -26.16
C GLY A 124 18.70 11.44 -25.64
N ASP A 125 18.73 11.07 -24.37
CA ASP A 125 17.65 10.33 -23.72
C ASP A 125 16.59 11.27 -23.14
N LEU A 126 15.34 10.79 -23.15
CA LEU A 126 14.27 11.33 -22.33
C LEU A 126 14.27 10.59 -21.00
N VAL A 127 14.55 11.30 -19.91
CA VAL A 127 14.65 10.72 -18.56
C VAL A 127 13.41 11.05 -17.75
N VAL A 128 12.82 10.06 -17.10
CA VAL A 128 11.71 10.23 -16.15
C VAL A 128 12.24 10.00 -14.75
N LEU A 129 12.28 11.05 -13.95
CA LEU A 129 12.67 11.00 -12.54
C LEU A 129 11.42 10.75 -11.72
N GLY A 130 11.28 9.52 -11.23
CA GLY A 130 10.18 9.08 -10.38
C GLY A 130 10.13 9.85 -9.07
N GLY A 131 8.92 10.27 -8.70
CA GLY A 131 8.66 10.87 -7.40
C GLY A 131 8.06 9.88 -6.39
N GLY A 132 7.83 8.62 -6.78
CA GLY A 132 7.03 7.66 -6.01
C GLY A 132 5.53 7.91 -6.14
N ASP A 133 5.04 8.44 -7.26
CA ASP A 133 3.61 8.70 -7.48
C ASP A 133 2.83 7.38 -7.64
N PRO A 134 1.97 6.99 -6.69
CA PRO A 134 1.24 5.73 -6.81
C PRO A 134 -0.07 5.87 -7.58
N SER A 135 -0.43 7.08 -8.04
CA SER A 135 -1.72 7.37 -8.65
C SER A 135 -1.78 7.11 -10.16
N ILE A 136 -0.64 6.80 -10.79
CA ILE A 136 -0.57 6.47 -12.21
C ILE A 136 -1.11 5.05 -12.43
N SER A 137 -2.42 4.88 -12.35
CA SER A 137 -3.08 3.58 -12.50
C SER A 137 -4.44 3.65 -13.18
N GLU A 138 -4.89 2.51 -13.73
CA GLU A 138 -6.25 2.42 -14.28
C GLU A 138 -7.31 2.63 -13.19
N HIS A 139 -7.05 2.17 -11.96
CA HIS A 139 -7.97 2.34 -10.84
C HIS A 139 -8.24 3.82 -10.49
N MET A 140 -7.19 4.65 -10.45
CA MET A 140 -7.32 6.06 -10.10
C MET A 140 -7.65 6.95 -11.30
N MET A 141 -7.21 6.58 -12.50
CA MET A 141 -7.27 7.48 -13.67
C MET A 141 -8.24 7.00 -14.77
N GLY A 142 -8.82 5.80 -14.63
CA GLY A 142 -9.68 5.16 -15.62
C GLY A 142 -8.93 4.61 -16.85
N ASP A 143 -7.89 5.30 -17.30
CA ASP A 143 -6.91 4.82 -18.27
C ASP A 143 -5.54 5.40 -17.94
N VAL A 144 -4.60 4.54 -17.55
CA VAL A 144 -3.23 4.90 -17.21
C VAL A 144 -2.51 5.64 -18.34
N ARG A 145 -2.86 5.38 -19.61
CA ARG A 145 -2.25 6.04 -20.76
C ARG A 145 -2.66 7.52 -20.89
N THR A 146 -3.66 7.98 -20.14
CA THR A 146 -4.06 9.39 -20.12
C THR A 146 -2.91 10.29 -19.69
N VAL A 147 -2.12 9.87 -18.70
CA VAL A 147 -0.92 10.59 -18.26
C VAL A 147 0.11 10.65 -19.37
N PHE A 148 0.38 9.53 -20.03
CA PHE A 148 1.38 9.48 -21.09
C PHE A 148 1.00 10.27 -22.33
N ARG A 149 -0.30 10.32 -22.68
CA ARG A 149 -0.80 11.22 -23.73
C ARG A 149 -0.58 12.69 -23.36
N ALA A 150 -0.93 13.09 -22.13
CA ALA A 150 -0.68 14.46 -21.66
C ALA A 150 0.81 14.82 -21.62
N TRP A 151 1.69 13.86 -21.33
CA TRP A 151 3.14 14.04 -21.38
C TRP A 151 3.65 14.19 -22.82
N ALA A 152 3.13 13.39 -23.76
CA ALA A 152 3.41 13.54 -25.18
C ALA A 152 3.00 14.94 -25.69
N ASP A 153 1.82 15.42 -25.29
CA ASP A 153 1.35 16.76 -25.66
C ASP A 153 2.23 17.86 -25.05
N SER A 154 2.67 17.68 -23.80
CA SER A 154 3.61 18.59 -23.13
C SER A 154 4.96 18.67 -23.84
N LEU A 155 5.44 17.54 -24.41
CA LEU A 155 6.65 17.49 -25.23
C LEU A 155 6.46 18.18 -26.58
N ARG A 156 5.34 17.92 -27.28
CA ARG A 156 5.02 18.60 -28.55
C ARG A 156 4.87 20.11 -28.38
N ALA A 157 4.25 20.57 -27.30
CA ALA A 157 4.11 22.00 -26.99
C ALA A 157 5.48 22.68 -26.81
N ARG A 158 6.53 21.92 -26.49
CA ARG A 158 7.93 22.38 -26.41
C ARG A 158 8.71 22.15 -27.72
N GLY A 159 8.01 21.76 -28.78
CA GLY A 159 8.56 21.51 -30.11
C GLY A 159 9.23 20.14 -30.27
N VAL A 160 9.23 19.26 -29.26
CA VAL A 160 9.89 17.95 -29.36
C VAL A 160 9.05 17.03 -30.25
N THR A 161 9.64 16.60 -31.36
CA THR A 161 9.05 15.65 -32.33
C THR A 161 9.88 14.38 -32.49
N ARG A 162 11.15 14.39 -32.03
CA ARG A 162 12.04 13.23 -32.05
C ARG A 162 12.96 13.18 -30.85
N VAL A 163 13.15 11.99 -30.30
CA VAL A 163 14.18 11.63 -29.31
C VAL A 163 15.15 10.66 -29.97
N THR A 164 16.43 11.04 -30.10
CA THR A 164 17.43 10.17 -30.76
C THR A 164 17.97 9.07 -29.84
N GLY A 165 17.83 9.24 -28.53
CA GLY A 165 18.13 8.23 -27.54
C GLY A 165 16.89 7.44 -27.14
N SER A 166 16.91 7.00 -25.88
CA SER A 166 15.91 6.15 -25.24
C SER A 166 14.97 6.91 -24.33
N VAL A 167 13.92 6.21 -23.89
CA VAL A 167 13.20 6.58 -22.66
C VAL A 167 13.85 5.85 -21.49
N VAL A 168 14.26 6.58 -20.46
CA VAL A 168 14.91 6.01 -19.26
C VAL A 168 14.10 6.38 -18.03
N GLY A 169 13.65 5.39 -17.27
CA GLY A 169 13.06 5.60 -15.95
C GLY A 169 14.16 5.60 -14.89
N ASN A 170 14.10 6.54 -13.93
CA ASN A 170 14.98 6.58 -12.77
C ASN A 170 14.07 6.62 -11.54
N ASP A 171 14.23 5.65 -10.65
CA ASP A 171 13.37 5.47 -9.49
C ASP A 171 14.10 5.51 -8.13
N ASP A 172 15.33 6.02 -8.15
CA ASP A 172 16.27 6.20 -7.01
C ASP A 172 15.75 7.13 -5.90
N VAL A 173 14.54 7.67 -6.03
CA VAL A 173 13.85 8.29 -4.89
C VAL A 173 13.65 7.27 -3.77
N PHE A 174 13.52 5.98 -4.12
CA PHE A 174 13.42 4.85 -3.21
C PHE A 174 14.62 3.91 -3.35
N ASP A 175 14.78 2.99 -2.40
CA ASP A 175 15.76 1.90 -2.47
C ASP A 175 15.33 0.77 -3.41
N ASP A 176 16.32 0.05 -3.94
CA ASP A 176 16.17 -1.10 -4.87
C ASP A 176 15.72 -2.38 -4.14
N VAL A 177 14.93 -2.24 -3.08
CA VAL A 177 14.31 -3.34 -2.34
C VAL A 177 12.85 -3.46 -2.82
N PRO A 178 12.56 -4.34 -3.78
CA PRO A 178 11.25 -4.37 -4.45
C PRO A 178 10.15 -5.01 -3.60
N TYR A 179 10.49 -5.89 -2.66
CA TYR A 179 9.51 -6.64 -1.84
C TYR A 179 9.59 -6.27 -0.36
N GLY A 180 8.43 -6.28 0.30
CA GLY A 180 8.35 -6.07 1.73
C GLY A 180 8.97 -7.20 2.54
N ARG A 181 9.62 -6.87 3.66
CA ARG A 181 10.24 -7.86 4.54
C ARG A 181 9.18 -8.77 5.15
N GLY A 182 9.29 -10.08 4.93
CA GLY A 182 8.38 -11.09 5.50
C GLY A 182 7.13 -11.35 4.65
N TRP A 183 7.14 -10.93 3.38
CA TRP A 183 6.19 -11.39 2.38
C TRP A 183 6.45 -12.84 2.01
N ALA A 184 5.40 -13.58 1.66
CA ALA A 184 5.52 -14.97 1.27
C ALA A 184 5.99 -15.07 -0.19
N TRP A 185 6.89 -16.01 -0.48
CA TRP A 185 7.49 -16.15 -1.81
C TRP A 185 6.47 -16.63 -2.85
N ASP A 186 5.49 -17.41 -2.41
CA ASP A 186 4.38 -17.95 -3.22
C ASP A 186 3.31 -16.90 -3.56
N ASP A 187 3.37 -15.71 -2.93
CA ASP A 187 2.51 -14.57 -3.28
C ASP A 187 3.13 -13.68 -4.37
N MET A 188 4.42 -13.83 -4.72
CA MET A 188 5.18 -12.84 -5.51
C MET A 188 4.65 -12.57 -6.92
N ASP A 189 3.87 -13.49 -7.50
CA ASP A 189 3.22 -13.26 -8.79
C ASP A 189 1.82 -12.65 -8.66
N ALA A 190 1.25 -12.62 -7.46
CA ALA A 190 -0.05 -12.05 -7.22
C ALA A 190 -0.01 -10.51 -7.30
N PRO A 191 -1.05 -9.85 -7.83
CA PRO A 191 -1.09 -8.40 -8.00
C PRO A 191 -0.96 -7.63 -6.68
N TYR A 192 -1.36 -8.22 -5.55
CA TYR A 192 -1.22 -7.61 -4.23
C TYR A 192 0.21 -7.68 -3.65
N SER A 193 1.12 -8.39 -4.32
CA SER A 193 2.53 -8.58 -3.95
C SER A 193 3.47 -8.05 -5.04
N ALA A 194 2.98 -7.15 -5.90
CA ALA A 194 3.78 -6.53 -6.94
C ALA A 194 4.98 -5.75 -6.36
N GLU A 195 6.05 -5.65 -7.15
CA GLU A 195 7.26 -4.92 -6.77
C GLU A 195 6.97 -3.44 -6.48
N VAL A 196 7.73 -2.86 -5.56
CA VAL A 196 7.56 -1.46 -5.13
C VAL A 196 8.83 -0.67 -5.41
N GLY A 197 8.75 0.27 -6.37
CA GLY A 197 9.82 1.20 -6.76
C GLY A 197 9.37 2.66 -6.77
N GLY A 198 10.28 3.57 -7.09
CA GLY A 198 10.01 5.02 -7.16
C GLY A 198 9.32 5.47 -8.45
N LEU A 199 9.19 4.59 -9.45
CA LEU A 199 8.53 4.86 -10.73
C LEU A 199 7.76 3.62 -11.16
N MET A 200 6.44 3.68 -11.07
CA MET A 200 5.56 2.55 -11.36
C MET A 200 4.28 3.03 -12.04
N MET A 201 3.56 2.09 -12.65
CA MET A 201 2.19 2.32 -13.10
C MET A 201 1.31 1.10 -12.84
N ASN A 202 0.00 1.32 -12.81
CA ASN A 202 -1.02 0.29 -12.69
C ASN A 202 -0.77 -0.69 -11.53
N GLU A 203 -0.37 -0.12 -10.39
CA GLU A 203 -0.06 -0.83 -9.14
C GLU A 203 0.97 -1.96 -9.29
N GLY A 204 1.74 -1.98 -10.40
CA GLY A 204 2.77 -2.96 -10.68
C GLY A 204 2.28 -4.30 -11.25
N PHE A 205 1.07 -4.36 -11.82
CA PHE A 205 0.55 -5.58 -12.43
C PHE A 205 -0.14 -5.32 -13.78
N VAL A 206 -0.30 -6.39 -14.55
CA VAL A 206 -1.12 -6.43 -15.76
C VAL A 206 -2.28 -7.40 -15.58
N THR A 207 -3.37 -7.13 -16.30
CA THR A 207 -4.48 -8.05 -16.48
C THR A 207 -4.41 -8.67 -17.87
N VAL A 208 -4.40 -10.00 -17.92
CA VAL A 208 -4.46 -10.77 -19.16
C VAL A 208 -5.89 -11.25 -19.35
N ARG A 209 -6.48 -10.92 -20.49
CA ARG A 209 -7.86 -11.24 -20.86
C ARG A 209 -7.88 -12.26 -21.99
N ALA A 210 -8.67 -13.31 -21.83
CA ALA A 210 -8.98 -14.29 -22.87
C ALA A 210 -10.48 -14.22 -23.23
N GLU A 211 -10.80 -14.16 -24.52
CA GLU A 211 -12.18 -14.10 -25.00
C GLU A 211 -12.41 -14.90 -26.29
N PRO A 212 -13.62 -15.46 -26.52
CA PRO A 212 -13.92 -16.19 -27.74
C PRO A 212 -13.74 -15.30 -28.99
N ALA A 213 -13.14 -15.88 -30.04
CA ALA A 213 -12.80 -15.16 -31.28
C ALA A 213 -13.39 -15.82 -32.55
N GLY A 214 -14.43 -16.66 -32.40
CA GLY A 214 -15.09 -17.35 -33.51
C GLY A 214 -14.40 -18.62 -33.99
N GLY A 215 -13.36 -19.09 -33.29
CA GLY A 215 -12.63 -20.31 -33.59
C GLY A 215 -12.24 -21.10 -32.31
N PRO A 216 -11.46 -22.17 -32.45
CA PRO A 216 -11.09 -23.05 -31.32
C PRO A 216 -10.07 -22.45 -30.35
N ALA A 217 -9.47 -21.31 -30.69
CA ALA A 217 -8.53 -20.58 -29.85
C ALA A 217 -9.11 -19.21 -29.46
N ALA A 218 -8.94 -18.83 -28.20
CA ALA A 218 -9.34 -17.54 -27.68
C ALA A 218 -8.37 -16.44 -28.16
N ARG A 219 -8.89 -15.21 -28.29
CA ARG A 219 -8.04 -14.02 -28.42
C ARG A 219 -7.55 -13.63 -27.03
N VAL A 220 -6.24 -13.41 -26.91
CA VAL A 220 -5.58 -13.01 -25.66
C VAL A 220 -5.07 -11.58 -25.78
N THR A 221 -5.31 -10.76 -24.76
CA THR A 221 -4.85 -9.37 -24.69
C THR A 221 -4.30 -9.04 -23.31
N VAL A 222 -3.39 -8.07 -23.23
CA VAL A 222 -2.77 -7.60 -21.97
C VAL A 222 -3.10 -6.13 -21.74
N ARG A 223 -3.47 -5.78 -20.52
CA ARG A 223 -3.78 -4.41 -20.10
C ARG A 223 -3.04 -4.04 -18.80
N PRO A 224 -2.45 -2.84 -18.70
CA PRO A 224 -2.22 -1.90 -19.79
C PRO A 224 -1.22 -2.43 -20.82
N ALA A 225 -1.36 -2.00 -22.08
CA ALA A 225 -0.38 -2.34 -23.12
C ALA A 225 0.94 -1.59 -22.89
N ALA A 226 2.06 -2.27 -23.09
CA ALA A 226 3.42 -1.71 -22.93
C ALA A 226 4.37 -2.11 -24.07
N GLY A 227 3.89 -2.02 -25.30
CA GLY A 227 4.74 -2.00 -26.51
C GLY A 227 5.43 -3.32 -26.80
N GLY A 228 4.84 -4.44 -26.36
CA GLY A 228 5.44 -5.77 -26.47
C GLY A 228 6.46 -6.09 -25.36
N TRP A 229 6.57 -5.26 -24.30
CA TRP A 229 7.43 -5.57 -23.15
C TRP A 229 7.05 -6.89 -22.46
N VAL A 230 5.74 -7.18 -22.44
CA VAL A 230 5.20 -8.42 -21.88
C VAL A 230 4.89 -9.35 -23.04
N ASP A 231 5.83 -10.23 -23.36
CA ASP A 231 5.61 -11.28 -24.36
C ASP A 231 4.65 -12.33 -23.78
N VAL A 232 3.55 -12.59 -24.49
CA VAL A 232 2.59 -13.64 -24.12
C VAL A 232 2.69 -14.79 -25.10
N THR A 233 3.01 -15.98 -24.58
CA THR A 233 3.13 -17.22 -25.34
C THR A 233 2.09 -18.25 -24.88
N GLY A 234 1.89 -19.30 -25.68
CA GLY A 234 0.90 -20.33 -25.40
C GLY A 234 -0.46 -20.06 -26.04
N THR A 235 -1.43 -20.92 -25.75
CA THR A 235 -2.77 -20.89 -26.37
C THR A 235 -3.82 -21.19 -25.31
N VAL A 236 -4.94 -20.47 -25.40
CA VAL A 236 -6.14 -20.72 -24.60
C VAL A 236 -7.21 -21.30 -25.52
N ALA A 237 -7.72 -22.48 -25.19
CA ALA A 237 -8.76 -23.12 -25.97
C ALA A 237 -10.14 -22.49 -25.71
N VAL A 238 -11.02 -22.56 -26.70
CA VAL A 238 -12.46 -22.30 -26.52
C VAL A 238 -13.16 -23.64 -26.39
N GLY A 239 -13.67 -23.92 -25.20
CA GLY A 239 -14.41 -25.13 -24.86
C GLY A 239 -15.90 -25.05 -25.20
N ALA A 240 -16.67 -26.04 -24.75
CA ALA A 240 -18.12 -26.00 -24.87
C ALA A 240 -18.74 -24.85 -24.05
N ALA A 241 -19.95 -24.44 -24.43
CA ALA A 241 -20.76 -23.54 -23.62
C ALA A 241 -20.99 -24.13 -22.22
N ASP A 242 -21.15 -23.28 -21.19
CA ASP A 242 -21.35 -23.64 -19.79
C ASP A 242 -20.21 -24.46 -19.12
N SER A 243 -19.09 -24.68 -19.83
CA SER A 243 -17.93 -25.36 -19.23
C SER A 243 -17.28 -24.53 -18.11
N GLN A 244 -16.50 -25.16 -17.23
CA GLN A 244 -15.72 -24.43 -16.24
C GLN A 244 -14.46 -23.86 -16.89
N ALA A 245 -14.18 -22.57 -16.67
CA ALA A 245 -12.94 -21.97 -17.13
C ALA A 245 -11.73 -22.52 -16.36
N THR A 246 -10.66 -22.83 -17.08
CA THR A 246 -9.37 -23.27 -16.52
C THR A 246 -8.22 -22.35 -16.95
N PHE A 247 -8.57 -21.16 -17.47
CA PHE A 247 -7.63 -20.15 -17.91
C PHE A 247 -6.61 -19.83 -16.82
N ARG A 248 -5.33 -19.85 -17.19
CA ARG A 248 -4.23 -19.56 -16.27
C ARG A 248 -3.16 -18.75 -16.99
N VAL A 249 -2.62 -17.78 -16.27
CA VAL A 249 -1.44 -17.00 -16.62
C VAL A 249 -0.33 -17.39 -15.66
N VAL A 250 0.83 -17.76 -16.18
CA VAL A 250 2.03 -17.99 -15.36
C VAL A 250 3.19 -17.21 -15.94
N ARG A 251 4.16 -16.88 -15.10
CA ARG A 251 5.42 -16.31 -15.54
C ARG A 251 6.23 -17.39 -16.29
N ALA A 252 6.74 -17.05 -17.47
CA ALA A 252 7.58 -17.94 -18.27
C ALA A 252 8.99 -18.06 -17.68
N ASP A 253 9.56 -16.93 -17.26
CA ASP A 253 10.84 -16.82 -16.56
C ASP A 253 10.93 -15.50 -15.79
N GLU A 254 11.99 -15.33 -15.00
CA GLU A 254 12.29 -14.07 -14.28
C GLU A 254 12.51 -12.87 -15.22
N GLY A 255 12.69 -13.10 -16.53
CA GLY A 255 12.95 -12.09 -17.55
C GLY A 255 11.71 -11.36 -18.07
N GLY A 256 10.50 -11.74 -17.66
CA GLY A 256 9.28 -10.94 -17.86
C GLY A 256 8.26 -11.49 -18.85
N GLY A 257 8.52 -12.64 -19.48
CA GLY A 257 7.54 -13.31 -20.34
C GLY A 257 6.38 -13.94 -19.56
N LEU A 258 5.22 -14.05 -20.20
CA LEU A 258 4.03 -14.73 -19.69
C LEU A 258 3.66 -15.93 -20.58
N THR A 259 3.20 -17.00 -19.95
CA THR A 259 2.62 -18.16 -20.63
C THR A 259 1.15 -18.28 -20.25
N VAL A 260 0.28 -18.37 -21.26
CA VAL A 260 -1.15 -18.62 -21.09
C VAL A 260 -1.51 -20.05 -21.45
N SER A 261 -2.46 -20.61 -20.70
CA SER A 261 -2.94 -21.98 -20.90
C SER A 261 -4.38 -22.14 -20.42
N GLY A 262 -4.96 -23.33 -20.67
CA GLY A 262 -6.30 -23.69 -20.22
C GLY A 262 -7.38 -23.49 -21.28
N SER A 263 -8.62 -23.41 -20.83
CA SER A 263 -9.82 -23.29 -21.67
C SER A 263 -10.79 -22.26 -21.09
N ILE A 264 -11.52 -21.57 -21.98
CA ILE A 264 -12.65 -20.70 -21.63
C ILE A 264 -13.95 -21.22 -22.25
N PRO A 265 -15.13 -20.95 -21.67
CA PRO A 265 -16.41 -21.35 -22.26
C PRO A 265 -16.71 -20.56 -23.54
N ALA A 266 -17.37 -21.17 -24.52
CA ALA A 266 -17.71 -20.50 -25.79
C ALA A 266 -18.68 -19.32 -25.64
N ASP A 267 -19.49 -19.33 -24.59
CA ASP A 267 -20.53 -18.36 -24.27
C ASP A 267 -20.07 -17.30 -23.25
N THR A 268 -18.82 -17.37 -22.77
CA THR A 268 -18.27 -16.30 -21.92
C THR A 268 -18.01 -15.03 -22.72
N ALA A 269 -18.24 -13.87 -22.12
CA ALA A 269 -17.78 -12.61 -22.69
C ALA A 269 -16.24 -12.53 -22.68
N PHE A 270 -15.63 -12.88 -21.54
CA PHE A 270 -14.19 -12.99 -21.36
C PHE A 270 -13.88 -13.65 -20.00
N VAL A 271 -12.64 -14.09 -19.81
CA VAL A 271 -12.05 -14.45 -18.51
C VAL A 271 -10.74 -13.68 -18.36
N GLU A 272 -10.46 -13.20 -17.15
CA GLU A 272 -9.29 -12.38 -16.85
C GLU A 272 -8.52 -12.93 -15.66
N GLU A 273 -7.20 -12.82 -15.72
CA GLU A 273 -6.27 -13.13 -14.65
C GLU A 273 -5.26 -11.99 -14.53
N SER A 274 -4.91 -11.58 -13.32
CA SER A 274 -3.95 -10.50 -13.08
C SER A 274 -2.65 -11.05 -12.51
N ILE A 275 -1.53 -10.54 -12.99
CA ILE A 275 -0.19 -10.98 -12.60
C ILE A 275 0.74 -9.80 -12.41
N ALA A 276 1.50 -9.81 -11.32
CA ALA A 276 2.51 -8.81 -11.04
C ALA A 276 3.57 -8.76 -12.16
N ILE A 277 4.11 -7.59 -12.43
CA ILE A 277 5.23 -7.38 -13.36
C ILE A 277 6.53 -7.26 -12.56
N ARG A 278 7.63 -7.72 -13.17
CA ARG A 278 9.00 -7.53 -12.67
C ARG A 278 9.62 -6.33 -13.36
N ASN A 279 10.44 -5.59 -12.64
CA ASN A 279 11.02 -4.32 -13.06
C ASN A 279 9.95 -3.32 -13.54
N ASN A 280 9.21 -2.78 -12.57
CA ASN A 280 8.14 -1.81 -12.83
C ASN A 280 8.64 -0.52 -13.49
N THR A 281 9.90 -0.12 -13.25
CA THR A 281 10.53 1.06 -13.86
C THR A 281 10.70 0.88 -15.38
N ALA A 282 11.23 -0.25 -15.83
CA ALA A 282 11.37 -0.57 -17.25
C ALA A 282 10.00 -0.75 -17.92
N PHE A 283 9.05 -1.39 -17.24
CA PHE A 283 7.67 -1.52 -17.73
C PHE A 283 7.00 -0.15 -17.95
N PHE A 284 7.17 0.77 -17.00
CA PHE A 284 6.72 2.16 -17.12
C PHE A 284 7.37 2.85 -18.32
N ALA A 285 8.69 2.76 -18.46
CA ALA A 285 9.43 3.38 -19.55
C ALA A 285 8.99 2.83 -20.93
N ALA A 286 8.70 1.53 -21.01
CA ALA A 286 8.23 0.87 -22.23
C ALA A 286 6.85 1.38 -22.67
N ALA A 287 5.89 1.49 -21.74
CA ALA A 287 4.57 2.03 -22.06
C ALA A 287 4.61 3.52 -22.38
N LEU A 288 5.43 4.32 -21.69
CA LEU A 288 5.63 5.73 -22.06
C LEU A 288 6.19 5.83 -23.48
N ARG A 289 7.24 5.06 -23.81
CA ARG A 289 7.81 5.02 -25.15
C ARG A 289 6.76 4.69 -26.20
N GLN A 290 5.94 3.66 -25.96
CA GLN A 290 4.84 3.32 -26.86
C GLN A 290 3.89 4.52 -27.05
N ALA A 291 3.44 5.14 -25.96
CA ALA A 291 2.52 6.27 -26.02
C ALA A 291 3.10 7.49 -26.76
N LEU A 292 4.41 7.75 -26.62
CA LEU A 292 5.09 8.81 -27.38
C LEU A 292 5.06 8.53 -28.89
N VAL A 293 5.36 7.29 -29.29
CA VAL A 293 5.35 6.86 -30.69
C VAL A 293 3.94 6.90 -31.28
N GLU A 294 2.93 6.39 -30.57
CA GLU A 294 1.52 6.44 -30.96
C GLU A 294 1.04 7.88 -31.20
N ALA A 295 1.53 8.80 -30.40
CA ALA A 295 1.17 10.19 -30.54
C ALA A 295 1.96 10.91 -31.68
N GLY A 296 3.00 10.28 -32.23
CA GLY A 296 3.82 10.81 -33.33
C GLY A 296 5.14 11.46 -32.92
N ILE A 297 5.62 11.26 -31.70
CA ILE A 297 7.01 11.57 -31.31
C ILE A 297 7.87 10.36 -31.62
N ARG A 298 8.79 10.48 -32.56
CA ARG A 298 9.71 9.39 -32.92
C ARG A 298 10.73 9.16 -31.80
N VAL A 299 10.87 7.93 -31.33
CA VAL A 299 11.91 7.53 -30.36
C VAL A 299 12.80 6.48 -31.02
N ASP A 300 14.08 6.79 -31.23
CA ASP A 300 15.00 5.91 -31.95
C ASP A 300 15.54 4.78 -31.06
N GLY A 301 15.76 5.04 -29.77
CA GLY A 301 16.26 4.06 -28.81
C GLY A 301 15.16 3.21 -28.15
N GLY A 302 15.59 2.34 -27.23
CA GLY A 302 14.72 1.49 -26.40
C GLY A 302 14.12 2.20 -25.19
N ALA A 303 13.57 1.40 -24.27
CA ALA A 303 13.10 1.82 -22.95
C ALA A 303 13.89 1.05 -21.87
N TYR A 304 14.36 1.74 -20.84
CA TYR A 304 15.25 1.16 -19.83
C TYR A 304 14.96 1.68 -18.44
N ASP A 305 15.27 0.84 -17.48
CA ASP A 305 15.54 1.24 -16.11
C ASP A 305 16.96 1.83 -16.02
N ALA A 306 17.15 2.89 -15.23
CA ALA A 306 18.43 3.55 -15.04
C ALA A 306 19.47 2.59 -14.45
N ASP A 307 19.06 1.68 -13.57
CA ASP A 307 19.95 0.71 -12.91
C ASP A 307 20.52 -0.34 -13.87
N GLN A 308 19.90 -0.50 -15.04
CA GLN A 308 20.38 -1.39 -16.11
C GLN A 308 21.49 -0.75 -16.96
N ARG A 309 21.86 0.51 -16.69
CA ARG A 309 22.84 1.25 -17.48
C ARG A 309 24.11 1.50 -16.69
N ASP A 310 25.23 1.11 -17.28
CA ASP A 310 26.55 1.42 -16.74
C ASP A 310 26.90 2.90 -16.93
N GLY A 311 27.56 3.49 -15.94
CA GLY A 311 28.16 4.82 -16.01
C GLY A 311 27.48 5.87 -15.13
N ALA A 312 28.05 7.07 -15.10
CA ALA A 312 27.48 8.17 -14.33
C ALA A 312 26.19 8.67 -14.99
N ALA A 313 25.16 8.92 -14.16
CA ALA A 313 23.90 9.50 -14.63
C ALA A 313 24.17 10.82 -15.39
N PRO A 314 23.67 10.96 -16.63
CA PRO A 314 23.93 12.15 -17.43
C PRO A 314 23.28 13.39 -16.79
N THR A 315 23.92 14.54 -16.98
CA THR A 315 23.29 15.83 -16.65
C THR A 315 22.02 15.99 -17.48
N HIS A 316 20.93 16.38 -16.83
CA HIS A 316 19.63 16.50 -17.46
C HIS A 316 19.00 17.86 -17.15
N THR A 317 18.15 18.34 -18.07
CA THR A 317 17.35 19.55 -17.89
C THR A 317 15.88 19.18 -17.80
N VAL A 318 15.20 19.58 -16.73
CA VAL A 318 13.76 19.30 -16.55
C VAL A 318 12.96 20.04 -17.62
N LEU A 319 12.17 19.31 -18.40
CA LEU A 319 11.27 19.86 -19.40
C LEU A 319 9.93 20.26 -18.78
N PHE A 320 9.37 19.38 -17.94
CA PHE A 320 8.15 19.62 -17.18
C PHE A 320 8.05 18.70 -15.96
N THR A 321 7.07 18.98 -15.10
CA THR A 321 6.76 18.20 -13.91
C THR A 321 5.30 17.79 -13.94
N HIS A 322 5.05 16.49 -13.81
CA HIS A 322 3.74 15.94 -13.52
C HIS A 322 3.50 15.96 -12.01
N THR A 323 2.29 16.31 -11.61
CA THR A 323 1.89 16.38 -10.20
C THR A 323 0.69 15.47 -10.00
N SER A 324 0.74 14.60 -8.98
CA SER A 324 -0.34 13.66 -8.66
C SER A 324 -1.61 14.38 -8.19
N PRO A 325 -2.75 13.67 -8.11
CA PRO A 325 -3.86 14.02 -7.21
C PRO A 325 -3.36 14.24 -5.76
N PRO A 326 -4.12 14.98 -4.93
CA PRO A 326 -3.75 15.24 -3.55
C PRO A 326 -3.80 13.94 -2.72
N MET A 327 -3.02 13.90 -1.64
CA MET A 327 -2.97 12.78 -0.69
C MET A 327 -4.35 12.33 -0.22
N ALA A 328 -5.32 13.23 -0.08
CA ALA A 328 -6.70 12.88 0.27
C ALA A 328 -7.35 11.87 -0.72
N GLU A 329 -7.10 12.04 -2.03
CA GLU A 329 -7.60 11.11 -3.07
C GLU A 329 -6.79 9.81 -3.08
N ILE A 330 -5.47 9.91 -2.92
CA ILE A 330 -4.57 8.74 -2.82
C ILE A 330 -4.95 7.87 -1.62
N LEU A 331 -5.31 8.47 -0.49
CA LEU A 331 -5.76 7.73 0.70
C LEU A 331 -7.07 7.00 0.49
N ALA A 332 -8.00 7.55 -0.29
CA ALA A 332 -9.22 6.82 -0.65
C ALA A 332 -8.87 5.58 -1.48
N ALA A 333 -8.00 5.71 -2.49
CA ALA A 333 -7.50 4.60 -3.30
C ALA A 333 -6.63 3.61 -2.49
N PHE A 334 -6.00 4.06 -1.41
CA PHE A 334 -5.27 3.19 -0.48
C PHE A 334 -6.21 2.36 0.40
N MET A 335 -7.14 3.04 1.07
CA MET A 335 -7.90 2.48 2.19
C MET A 335 -9.14 1.72 1.74
N LYS A 336 -9.84 2.18 0.69
CA LYS A 336 -11.10 1.60 0.21
C LYS A 336 -10.91 0.22 -0.44
N PRO A 337 -10.09 0.07 -1.50
CA PRO A 337 -9.81 -1.24 -2.10
C PRO A 337 -8.72 -2.01 -1.34
N SER A 338 -8.05 -1.38 -0.36
CA SER A 338 -6.97 -1.99 0.42
C SER A 338 -5.69 -2.24 -0.39
N GLN A 339 -5.28 -1.29 -1.23
CA GLN A 339 -4.12 -1.47 -2.11
C GLN A 339 -2.80 -1.49 -1.31
N ASN A 340 -2.05 -2.59 -1.42
CA ASN A 340 -0.76 -2.80 -0.77
C ASN A 340 0.34 -1.90 -1.30
N GLN A 341 0.45 -1.76 -2.63
CA GLN A 341 1.50 -0.98 -3.29
C GLN A 341 1.49 0.48 -2.81
N ILE A 342 0.32 1.11 -2.71
CA ILE A 342 0.19 2.48 -2.17
C ILE A 342 0.72 2.53 -0.72
N GLY A 343 0.45 1.52 0.11
CA GLY A 343 0.93 1.49 1.49
C GLY A 343 2.46 1.46 1.59
N GLU A 344 3.11 0.66 0.76
CA GLU A 344 4.57 0.59 0.72
C GLU A 344 5.19 1.88 0.18
N VAL A 345 4.60 2.45 -0.89
CA VAL A 345 5.01 3.75 -1.44
C VAL A 345 4.89 4.85 -0.39
N LEU A 346 3.77 4.94 0.33
CA LEU A 346 3.58 5.92 1.41
C LEU A 346 4.64 5.76 2.51
N LEU A 347 4.95 4.52 2.90
CA LEU A 347 5.97 4.25 3.92
C LEU A 347 7.37 4.67 3.44
N LYS A 348 7.76 4.31 2.20
CA LYS A 348 9.04 4.75 1.63
C LYS A 348 9.07 6.28 1.45
N THR A 349 7.95 6.91 1.08
CA THR A 349 7.82 8.38 0.96
C THR A 349 8.09 9.07 2.29
N LEU A 350 7.54 8.58 3.40
CA LEU A 350 7.83 9.10 4.74
C LEU A 350 9.33 9.07 5.04
N GLY A 351 10.00 7.97 4.67
CA GLY A 351 11.46 7.85 4.80
C GLY A 351 12.22 8.86 3.93
N ALA A 352 11.84 9.02 2.67
CA ALA A 352 12.47 9.95 1.74
C ALA A 352 12.35 11.40 2.23
N GLU A 353 11.14 11.85 2.53
CA GLU A 353 10.84 13.24 2.88
C GLU A 353 11.40 13.63 4.26
N LEU A 354 11.30 12.76 5.26
CA LEU A 354 11.63 13.12 6.66
C LEU A 354 12.96 12.57 7.16
N ARG A 355 13.58 11.64 6.43
CA ARG A 355 14.88 11.03 6.82
C ARG A 355 15.92 11.10 5.70
N GLY A 356 15.56 11.58 4.51
CA GLY A 356 16.45 11.64 3.36
C GLY A 356 16.77 10.28 2.74
N THR A 357 15.99 9.24 3.03
CA THR A 357 16.20 7.90 2.47
C THR A 357 14.88 7.19 2.26
N GLY A 358 14.53 6.93 1.00
CA GLY A 358 13.29 6.27 0.61
C GLY A 358 13.28 4.76 0.83
N SER A 359 13.30 4.31 2.09
CA SER A 359 13.27 2.90 2.45
C SER A 359 12.16 2.59 3.45
N ALA A 360 11.67 1.35 3.45
CA ALA A 360 10.69 0.91 4.44
C ALA A 360 11.21 1.08 5.88
N ARG A 361 12.51 0.80 6.11
CA ARG A 361 13.15 0.99 7.42
C ARG A 361 13.13 2.46 7.87
N ALA A 362 13.44 3.39 6.97
CA ALA A 362 13.40 4.82 7.28
C ALA A 362 11.96 5.29 7.53
N GLY A 363 11.00 4.80 6.75
CA GLY A 363 9.57 5.04 6.96
C GLY A 363 9.06 4.57 8.32
N VAL A 364 9.40 3.33 8.72
CA VAL A 364 9.04 2.81 10.05
C VAL A 364 9.64 3.67 11.16
N ALA A 365 10.87 4.16 11.01
CA ALA A 365 11.49 5.05 12.00
C ALA A 365 10.73 6.39 12.16
N VAL A 366 10.10 6.88 11.08
CA VAL A 366 9.19 8.04 11.13
C VAL A 366 7.92 7.68 11.89
N VAL A 367 7.26 6.57 11.54
CA VAL A 367 6.04 6.11 12.21
C VAL A 367 6.29 5.93 13.71
N ASP A 368 7.37 5.27 14.10
CA ASP A 368 7.74 5.06 15.50
C ASP A 368 7.96 6.37 16.26
N SER A 369 8.51 7.39 15.59
CA SER A 369 8.74 8.71 16.18
C SER A 369 7.43 9.46 16.38
N LEU A 370 6.51 9.36 15.41
CA LEU A 370 5.16 9.90 15.51
C LEU A 370 4.36 9.21 16.63
N ALA A 371 4.37 7.87 16.68
CA ALA A 371 3.68 7.12 17.72
C ALA A 371 4.16 7.51 19.13
N ARG A 372 5.49 7.68 19.32
CA ARG A 372 6.05 8.20 20.58
C ARG A 372 5.59 9.62 20.89
N ALA A 373 5.57 10.51 19.89
CA ALA A 373 5.10 11.88 20.05
C ALA A 373 3.60 11.94 20.43
N TRP A 374 2.81 10.98 19.96
CA TRP A 374 1.39 10.83 20.33
C TRP A 374 1.18 10.13 21.68
N GLY A 375 2.26 9.81 22.41
CA GLY A 375 2.19 9.11 23.70
C GLY A 375 1.79 7.64 23.60
N MET A 376 1.85 7.05 22.40
CA MET A 376 1.49 5.65 22.19
C MET A 376 2.63 4.74 22.61
N PRO A 377 2.38 3.68 23.42
CA PRO A 377 3.44 2.81 23.91
C PRO A 377 4.10 2.02 22.75
N PRO A 378 5.43 2.11 22.56
CA PRO A 378 6.12 1.41 21.48
C PRO A 378 5.94 -0.12 21.52
N ARG A 379 5.76 -0.70 22.71
CA ARG A 379 5.52 -2.13 22.89
C ARG A 379 4.24 -2.67 22.24
N LEU A 380 3.35 -1.79 21.76
CA LEU A 380 2.06 -2.15 21.16
C LEU A 380 2.07 -2.10 19.63
N LEU A 381 3.19 -1.75 19.01
CA LEU A 381 3.38 -1.71 17.56
C LEU A 381 4.76 -2.29 17.20
N ALA A 382 4.77 -3.18 16.21
CA ALA A 382 5.97 -3.53 15.46
C ALA A 382 5.59 -3.53 13.98
N GLN A 383 6.00 -2.48 13.26
CA GLN A 383 5.73 -2.35 11.84
C GLN A 383 6.92 -2.86 11.02
N ALA A 384 6.63 -3.68 10.02
CA ALA A 384 7.61 -4.21 9.08
C ALA A 384 7.42 -3.67 7.66
N ASP A 385 6.18 -3.38 7.28
CA ASP A 385 5.82 -2.85 5.96
C ASP A 385 4.63 -1.86 6.06
N GLY A 386 4.30 -1.20 4.97
CA GLY A 386 3.24 -0.18 4.92
C GLY A 386 1.84 -0.74 4.70
N SER A 387 1.75 -1.93 4.08
CA SER A 387 0.50 -2.54 3.63
C SER A 387 -0.14 -3.47 4.65
N GLY A 388 0.63 -4.08 5.53
CA GLY A 388 0.17 -5.16 6.40
C GLY A 388 0.29 -6.57 5.80
N LEU A 389 0.91 -6.74 4.62
CA LEU A 389 1.10 -8.06 4.00
C LEU A 389 2.14 -8.90 4.77
N SER A 390 3.15 -8.25 5.35
CA SER A 390 4.19 -8.89 6.14
C SER A 390 3.63 -9.55 7.40
N ARG A 391 4.02 -10.82 7.60
CA ARG A 391 3.77 -11.57 8.84
C ARG A 391 4.56 -11.06 10.03
N TYR A 392 5.53 -10.17 9.82
CA TYR A 392 6.30 -9.54 10.90
C TYR A 392 5.62 -8.30 11.48
N ASN A 393 4.56 -7.81 10.83
CA ASN A 393 3.72 -6.79 11.43
C ASN A 393 3.02 -7.35 12.66
N LEU A 394 3.11 -6.62 13.77
CA LEU A 394 2.36 -6.90 14.97
C LEU A 394 1.76 -5.61 15.53
N VAL A 395 0.49 -5.64 15.93
CA VAL A 395 -0.17 -4.51 16.58
C VAL A 395 -1.19 -5.01 17.60
N ALA A 396 -1.37 -4.26 18.68
CA ALA A 396 -2.40 -4.55 19.67
C ALA A 396 -3.73 -3.82 19.34
N PRO A 397 -4.90 -4.40 19.66
CA PRO A 397 -6.19 -3.71 19.53
C PRO A 397 -6.19 -2.34 20.23
N ALA A 398 -5.54 -2.23 21.39
CA ALA A 398 -5.39 -0.97 22.12
C ALA A 398 -4.63 0.10 21.35
N PHE A 399 -3.64 -0.28 20.53
CA PHE A 399 -2.92 0.67 19.68
C PHE A 399 -3.83 1.19 18.57
N LEU A 400 -4.52 0.29 17.84
CA LEU A 400 -5.42 0.68 16.76
C LEU A 400 -6.57 1.57 17.25
N VAL A 401 -7.21 1.22 18.38
CA VAL A 401 -8.27 2.04 18.96
C VAL A 401 -7.75 3.41 19.40
N ALA A 402 -6.59 3.48 20.08
CA ALA A 402 -6.01 4.76 20.47
C ALA A 402 -5.65 5.64 19.26
N LEU A 403 -5.16 5.02 18.17
CA LEU A 403 -4.86 5.73 16.93
C LEU A 403 -6.12 6.26 16.26
N LEU A 404 -7.17 5.45 16.18
CA LEU A 404 -8.47 5.87 15.65
C LEU A 404 -9.09 6.99 16.50
N GLU A 405 -9.04 6.90 17.83
CA GLU A 405 -9.47 7.99 18.72
C GLU A 405 -8.69 9.29 18.45
N ARG A 406 -7.38 9.20 18.24
CA ARG A 406 -6.53 10.34 17.89
C ARG A 406 -6.95 10.93 16.54
N GLU A 407 -7.05 10.10 15.50
CA GLU A 407 -7.41 10.56 14.14
C GLU A 407 -8.79 11.21 14.11
N SER A 408 -9.75 10.73 14.90
CA SER A 408 -11.07 11.36 14.99
C SER A 408 -11.05 12.80 15.53
N ARG A 409 -9.95 13.20 16.19
CA ARG A 409 -9.73 14.54 16.76
C ARG A 409 -8.64 15.32 16.02
N SER A 410 -8.04 14.74 14.98
CA SER A 410 -6.98 15.39 14.23
C SER A 410 -7.56 16.47 13.29
N PRO A 411 -6.76 17.45 12.86
CA PRO A 411 -7.17 18.40 11.81
C PRO A 411 -7.58 17.72 10.48
N HIS A 412 -7.25 16.45 10.30
CA HIS A 412 -7.50 15.66 9.09
C HIS A 412 -8.57 14.58 9.30
N ALA A 413 -9.32 14.61 10.41
CA ALA A 413 -10.31 13.61 10.80
C ALA A 413 -11.32 13.26 9.70
N GLN A 414 -11.79 14.28 8.97
CA GLN A 414 -12.75 14.09 7.87
C GLN A 414 -12.13 13.30 6.72
N VAL A 415 -10.90 13.63 6.31
CA VAL A 415 -10.18 12.95 5.22
C VAL A 415 -9.89 11.50 5.62
N PHE A 416 -9.35 11.28 6.82
CA PHE A 416 -9.07 9.95 7.33
C PHE A 416 -10.34 9.09 7.39
N THR A 417 -11.41 9.59 8.01
CA THR A 417 -12.68 8.87 8.16
C THR A 417 -13.39 8.62 6.83
N ALA A 418 -13.28 9.54 5.87
CA ALA A 418 -13.83 9.35 4.53
C ALA A 418 -13.11 8.25 3.73
N SER A 419 -11.81 8.04 3.98
CA SER A 419 -11.03 7.00 3.32
C SER A 419 -11.40 5.58 3.75
N LEU A 420 -11.97 5.38 4.95
CA LEU A 420 -12.36 4.06 5.44
C LEU A 420 -13.55 3.47 4.67
N PRO A 421 -13.53 2.18 4.27
CA PRO A 421 -14.68 1.50 3.69
C PRO A 421 -15.96 1.66 4.52
N VAL A 422 -17.09 1.85 3.85
CA VAL A 422 -18.42 1.97 4.46
C VAL A 422 -19.21 0.68 4.23
N ALA A 423 -19.73 0.10 5.31
CA ALA A 423 -20.54 -1.12 5.28
C ALA A 423 -21.70 -1.03 4.30
N GLY A 424 -21.79 -2.02 3.41
CA GLY A 424 -22.82 -2.14 2.38
C GLY A 424 -22.73 -1.15 1.22
N ARG A 425 -21.72 -0.26 1.20
CA ARG A 425 -21.63 0.84 0.22
C ARG A 425 -20.40 0.77 -0.68
N ASP A 426 -19.20 0.68 -0.11
CA ASP A 426 -17.97 0.82 -0.90
C ASP A 426 -16.78 0.00 -0.37
N GLY A 427 -15.73 -0.03 -1.18
CA GLY A 427 -14.48 -0.73 -0.89
C GLY A 427 -14.70 -2.20 -0.51
N THR A 428 -13.82 -2.69 0.36
CA THR A 428 -13.85 -4.07 0.87
C THR A 428 -15.09 -4.43 1.72
N LEU A 429 -15.96 -3.48 2.04
CA LEU A 429 -17.19 -3.71 2.79
C LEU A 429 -18.47 -3.54 1.92
N SER A 430 -18.31 -3.27 0.63
CA SER A 430 -19.42 -2.97 -0.29
C SER A 430 -20.53 -4.04 -0.31
N SER A 431 -20.17 -5.32 -0.19
CA SER A 431 -21.10 -6.46 -0.18
C SER A 431 -21.42 -7.00 1.22
N ARG A 432 -20.81 -6.44 2.27
CA ARG A 432 -20.92 -6.92 3.66
C ARG A 432 -21.94 -6.09 4.44
N MET A 433 -22.64 -6.73 5.39
CA MET A 433 -23.59 -6.08 6.31
C MET A 433 -24.76 -5.33 5.64
N ARG A 434 -25.11 -5.64 4.38
CA ARG A 434 -26.31 -5.10 3.71
C ARG A 434 -27.59 -5.57 4.39
N GLY A 435 -28.59 -4.69 4.51
CA GLY A 435 -29.86 -4.97 5.18
C GLY A 435 -29.75 -5.10 6.70
N THR A 436 -28.63 -4.66 7.30
CA THR A 436 -28.40 -4.71 8.75
C THR A 436 -28.28 -3.29 9.33
N PRO A 437 -28.40 -3.10 10.66
CA PRO A 437 -28.17 -1.80 11.30
C PRO A 437 -26.79 -1.18 11.08
N ALA A 438 -25.78 -1.97 10.65
CA ALA A 438 -24.46 -1.43 10.31
C ALA A 438 -24.37 -0.83 8.90
N GLU A 439 -25.31 -1.14 7.99
CA GLU A 439 -25.27 -0.59 6.64
C GLU A 439 -25.24 0.94 6.68
N ALA A 440 -24.30 1.54 5.94
CA ALA A 440 -24.03 2.99 5.93
C ALA A 440 -23.62 3.64 7.27
N ASN A 441 -23.70 2.90 8.39
CA ASN A 441 -23.30 3.35 9.72
C ASN A 441 -21.84 3.00 10.02
N LEU A 442 -21.44 1.74 9.80
CA LEU A 442 -20.08 1.28 10.10
C LEU A 442 -19.09 1.74 9.03
N ARG A 443 -17.97 2.33 9.50
CA ARG A 443 -16.81 2.70 8.69
C ARG A 443 -15.58 2.03 9.25
N ALA A 444 -14.99 1.08 8.52
CA ALA A 444 -13.88 0.30 9.05
C ALA A 444 -12.93 -0.22 7.97
N LYS A 445 -11.66 -0.37 8.37
CA LYS A 445 -10.67 -1.08 7.56
C LYS A 445 -10.74 -2.57 7.87
N THR A 446 -10.76 -3.35 6.81
CA THR A 446 -10.64 -4.82 6.82
C THR A 446 -9.19 -5.26 6.71
N GLY A 447 -8.89 -6.48 7.17
CA GLY A 447 -7.63 -7.17 6.94
C GLY A 447 -7.81 -8.68 6.80
N THR A 448 -7.07 -9.27 5.86
CA THR A 448 -7.13 -10.71 5.55
C THR A 448 -5.74 -11.22 5.18
N LEU A 449 -5.31 -12.32 5.81
CA LEU A 449 -4.25 -13.22 5.35
C LEU A 449 -4.67 -14.64 5.74
N SER A 450 -3.96 -15.68 5.28
CA SER A 450 -4.22 -17.05 5.76
C SER A 450 -4.13 -17.14 7.28
N GLY A 451 -5.21 -17.55 7.94
CA GLY A 451 -5.32 -17.63 9.40
C GLY A 451 -5.39 -16.27 10.11
N VAL A 452 -5.62 -15.15 9.39
CA VAL A 452 -5.69 -13.80 9.97
C VAL A 452 -6.90 -13.04 9.42
N ARG A 453 -7.70 -12.47 10.33
CA ARG A 453 -8.78 -11.53 10.00
C ARG A 453 -8.75 -10.33 10.93
N ALA A 454 -9.09 -9.18 10.41
CA ALA A 454 -9.14 -7.93 11.17
C ALA A 454 -10.25 -7.01 10.67
N LEU A 455 -10.86 -6.28 11.61
CA LEU A 455 -11.82 -5.21 11.34
C LEU A 455 -11.67 -4.13 12.42
N SER A 456 -11.39 -2.89 12.03
CA SER A 456 -11.23 -1.79 12.99
C SER A 456 -11.73 -0.48 12.40
N GLY A 457 -12.40 0.33 13.22
CA GLY A 457 -12.99 1.58 12.77
C GLY A 457 -14.03 2.12 13.74
N TYR A 458 -15.10 2.68 13.18
CA TYR A 458 -16.14 3.40 13.90
C TYR A 458 -17.53 2.89 13.54
N PHE A 459 -18.46 3.03 14.48
CA PHE A 459 -19.90 2.91 14.25
C PHE A 459 -20.65 3.76 15.28
N THR A 460 -21.95 3.98 15.07
CA THR A 460 -22.82 4.67 16.02
C THR A 460 -23.89 3.70 16.53
N THR A 461 -24.15 3.68 17.84
CA THR A 461 -25.21 2.82 18.43
C THR A 461 -26.61 3.36 18.12
N ALA A 462 -27.67 2.57 18.33
CA ALA A 462 -29.05 3.05 18.23
C ALA A 462 -29.36 4.25 19.15
N ALA A 463 -28.63 4.41 20.26
CA ALA A 463 -28.75 5.56 21.17
C ALA A 463 -27.94 6.79 20.73
N GLY A 464 -27.32 6.75 19.54
CA GLY A 464 -26.51 7.84 19.00
C GLY A 464 -25.11 7.95 19.63
N GLU A 465 -24.63 6.93 20.34
CA GLU A 465 -23.29 6.92 20.93
C GLU A 465 -22.23 6.59 19.86
N PRO A 466 -21.25 7.48 19.59
CA PRO A 466 -20.16 7.19 18.67
C PRO A 466 -19.19 6.20 19.33
N MET A 467 -18.91 5.11 18.64
CA MET A 467 -18.07 4.01 19.09
C MET A 467 -16.83 3.88 18.21
N VAL A 468 -15.72 3.51 18.84
CA VAL A 468 -14.48 3.10 18.18
C VAL A 468 -14.14 1.68 18.59
N PHE A 469 -13.64 0.88 17.65
CA PHE A 469 -13.35 -0.52 17.92
C PHE A 469 -12.19 -1.09 17.11
N SER A 470 -11.66 -2.20 17.62
CA SER A 470 -10.78 -3.10 16.90
C SER A 470 -11.13 -4.55 17.25
N ILE A 471 -11.35 -5.39 16.24
CA ILE A 471 -11.50 -6.85 16.35
C ILE A 471 -10.43 -7.50 15.46
N LEU A 472 -9.52 -8.25 16.08
CA LEU A 472 -8.44 -8.99 15.42
C LEU A 472 -8.58 -10.49 15.75
N SER A 473 -8.39 -11.33 14.75
CA SER A 473 -8.41 -12.79 14.85
C SER A 473 -7.16 -13.37 14.20
N ASN A 474 -6.38 -14.14 14.95
CA ASN A 474 -5.26 -14.92 14.40
C ASN A 474 -5.48 -16.42 14.66
N HIS A 475 -4.79 -17.26 13.89
CA HIS A 475 -4.71 -18.72 14.07
C HIS A 475 -6.03 -19.48 13.92
N HIS A 476 -7.07 -18.87 13.34
CA HIS A 476 -8.31 -19.59 13.05
C HIS A 476 -8.07 -20.63 11.95
N THR A 477 -8.68 -21.81 12.12
CA THR A 477 -8.64 -22.92 11.15
C THR A 477 -9.93 -23.08 10.36
N VAL A 478 -10.91 -22.21 10.62
CA VAL A 478 -12.21 -22.19 9.93
C VAL A 478 -12.18 -21.26 8.72
N SER A 479 -13.26 -21.22 7.95
CA SER A 479 -13.31 -20.33 6.80
C SER A 479 -13.24 -18.87 7.26
N SER A 480 -12.55 -18.08 6.47
CA SER A 480 -12.45 -16.64 6.64
C SER A 480 -13.82 -15.93 6.65
N ARG A 481 -14.85 -16.54 6.03
CA ARG A 481 -16.23 -16.05 6.02
C ARG A 481 -16.93 -16.26 7.37
N ASP A 482 -16.63 -17.34 8.07
CA ASP A 482 -17.21 -17.62 9.39
C ASP A 482 -16.66 -16.66 10.46
N VAL A 483 -15.38 -16.34 10.38
CA VAL A 483 -14.74 -15.34 11.25
C VAL A 483 -15.32 -13.95 11.02
N ASP A 484 -15.56 -13.56 9.76
CA ASP A 484 -16.25 -12.32 9.42
C ASP A 484 -17.65 -12.28 10.04
N ARG A 485 -18.43 -13.36 9.94
CA ARG A 485 -19.78 -13.46 10.51
C ARG A 485 -19.78 -13.23 12.03
N VAL A 486 -18.80 -13.77 12.75
CA VAL A 486 -18.66 -13.60 14.21
C VAL A 486 -18.31 -12.16 14.57
N ALA A 487 -17.33 -11.57 13.89
CA ALA A 487 -16.95 -10.18 14.12
C ALA A 487 -18.11 -9.22 13.81
N GLU A 488 -18.84 -9.46 12.72
CA GLU A 488 -20.03 -8.69 12.36
C GLU A 488 -21.17 -8.89 13.36
N ALA A 489 -21.44 -10.11 13.81
CA ALA A 489 -22.46 -10.38 14.82
C ALA A 489 -22.15 -9.66 16.14
N ALA A 490 -20.88 -9.62 16.56
CA ALA A 490 -20.46 -8.86 17.73
C ALA A 490 -20.75 -7.36 17.58
N ILE A 491 -20.51 -6.78 16.40
CA ILE A 491 -20.85 -5.38 16.10
C ILE A 491 -22.36 -5.18 16.07
N MET A 492 -23.14 -6.08 15.47
CA MET A 492 -24.60 -5.98 15.45
C MET A 492 -25.22 -6.02 16.84
N ARG A 493 -24.56 -6.62 17.84
CA ARG A 493 -25.01 -6.57 19.24
C ARG A 493 -24.80 -5.21 19.90
N LEU A 494 -23.95 -4.37 19.32
CA LEU A 494 -23.58 -3.06 19.85
C LEU A 494 -24.29 -1.89 19.14
N ILE A 495 -24.90 -2.14 17.97
CA ILE A 495 -25.68 -1.16 17.21
C ILE A 495 -27.15 -1.34 17.57
#